data_AF-A0A965VWZ2-F1
#
_entry.id   AF-A0A965VWZ2-F1
#
_cell.length_a   1.000
_cell.length_b   1.000
_cell.length_c   1.000
_cell.angle_alpha   90.00
_cell.angle_beta   90.00
_cell.angle_gamma   90.00
#
_symmetry.space_group_name_H-M   'P 1'
#
loop_
_entity.id
_entity.type
_entity.pdbx_description
1 polymer ?
#
loop_
_entity_poly.entity_id
_entity_poly.type
_entity_poly.pdbx_seq_one_letter_code
_entity_poly.pdbx_strand_id
1 'polypeptide(L)' 'MRFDRNHDFRPDAIYFFRKNEEKVWFSLWDTNYDGVWDLAGHHPNGAFTASRYEDYKSFKGE' A
#
# COMPACT_ATOMS: atom_id res chain seq x y z
N MET A 1 -8.86 10.46 2.97
CA MET A 1 -8.16 9.16 3.06
C MET A 1 -8.81 8.38 4.18
N ARG A 2 -9.38 7.20 3.90
CA ARG A 2 -9.93 6.29 4.92
C ARG A 2 -8.82 5.30 5.26
N PHE A 3 -8.31 5.38 6.49
CA PHE A 3 -7.16 4.61 6.95
C PHE A 3 -7.55 3.33 7.71
N ASP A 4 -8.83 3.17 8.05
CA ASP A 4 -9.37 2.06 8.83
C ASP A 4 -10.84 1.90 8.43
N ARG A 5 -11.14 0.95 7.53
CA ARG A 5 -12.50 0.74 7.00
C ARG A 5 -13.30 -0.27 7.80
N ASN A 6 -12.63 -1.12 8.56
CA ASN A 6 -13.26 -2.20 9.35
C ASN A 6 -13.26 -1.91 10.87
N HIS A 7 -12.67 -0.79 11.31
CA HIS A 7 -12.52 -0.35 12.69
C HIS A 7 -11.71 -1.30 13.58
N ASP A 8 -10.70 -1.97 13.03
CA ASP A 8 -9.84 -2.88 13.78
C ASP A 8 -8.60 -2.21 14.38
N PHE A 9 -8.48 -0.88 14.25
CA PHE A 9 -7.33 -0.07 14.65
C PHE A 9 -6.02 -0.44 13.94
N ARG A 10 -6.07 -1.20 12.84
CA ARG A 10 -4.95 -1.50 11.96
C ARG A 10 -5.11 -0.74 10.65
N PRO A 11 -4.01 -0.27 10.05
CA PRO A 11 -4.08 0.46 8.80
C PRO A 11 -4.38 -0.49 7.63
N ASP A 12 -5.51 -0.28 6.94
CA ASP A 12 -5.85 -1.01 5.70
C ASP A 12 -4.81 -0.80 4.59
N ALA A 13 -4.15 0.36 4.60
CA ALA A 13 -3.15 0.73 3.61
C ALA A 13 -2.11 1.72 4.15
N ILE A 14 -0.86 1.57 3.69
CA ILE A 14 0.24 2.48 3.98
C ILE A 14 0.87 2.96 2.67
N TYR A 15 1.14 4.27 2.57
CA TYR A 15 1.75 4.89 1.40
C TYR A 15 3.18 5.31 1.71
N PHE A 16 4.10 4.93 0.83
CA PHE A 16 5.51 5.22 0.96
C PHE A 16 5.91 6.28 -0.07
N PHE A 17 6.55 7.34 0.42
CA PHE A 17 7.06 8.44 -0.39
C PHE A 17 8.58 8.35 -0.46
N ARG A 18 9.17 8.72 -1.59
CA ARG A 18 10.62 8.92 -1.65
C ARG A 18 10.99 10.19 -0.88
N LYS A 19 12.13 10.15 -0.20
CA LYS A 19 12.64 11.30 0.56
C LYS A 19 12.79 12.49 -0.40
N ASN A 20 12.19 13.62 -0.05
CA ASN A 20 12.14 14.86 -0.84
C ASN A 20 11.28 14.79 -2.12
N GLU A 21 10.41 13.79 -2.25
CA GLU A 21 9.41 13.75 -3.32
C GLU A 21 7.99 13.80 -2.73
N GLU A 22 7.12 14.62 -3.32
CA GLU A 22 5.67 14.62 -2.99
C GLU A 22 4.92 13.45 -3.64
N LYS A 23 5.65 12.59 -4.36
CA LYS A 23 5.09 11.48 -5.14
C LYS A 23 5.09 10.20 -4.32
N VAL A 24 3.95 9.53 -4.32
CA VAL A 24 3.85 8.16 -3.81
C VAL A 24 4.72 7.26 -4.69
N TRP A 25 5.54 6.42 -4.06
CA TRP A 25 6.38 5.45 -4.76
C TRP A 25 5.73 4.07 -4.78
N PHE A 26 5.36 3.56 -3.61
CA PHE A 26 4.61 2.32 -3.46
C PHE A 26 3.61 2.42 -2.30
N SER A 27 2.62 1.53 -2.27
CA SER A 27 1.71 1.35 -1.15
C SER A 27 1.59 -0.11 -0.77
N LEU A 28 1.29 -0.37 0.50
CA LEU A 28 0.97 -1.71 1.01
C LEU A 28 -0.49 -1.76 1.39
N TRP A 29 -1.15 -2.89 1.15
CA TRP A 29 -2.58 -3.08 1.38
C TRP A 29 -2.85 -4.38 2.11
N ASP A 30 -3.64 -4.28 3.15
CA ASP A 30 -4.31 -5.40 3.81
C ASP A 30 -5.75 -5.42 3.29
N THR A 31 -6.06 -6.40 2.45
CA THR A 31 -7.34 -6.49 1.74
C THR A 31 -8.33 -7.41 2.43
N ASN A 32 -7.82 -8.33 3.26
CA ASN A 32 -8.62 -9.29 4.02
C ASN A 32 -8.79 -8.89 5.49
N TYR A 33 -8.06 -7.87 5.94
CA TYR A 33 -8.04 -7.30 7.27
C TYR A 33 -7.57 -8.26 8.38
N ASP A 34 -6.57 -9.09 8.09
CA ASP A 34 -5.95 -9.98 9.08
C ASP A 34 -4.71 -9.36 9.76
N GLY A 35 -4.32 -8.16 9.34
CA GLY A 35 -3.12 -7.43 9.75
C GLY A 35 -1.84 -7.87 9.05
N VAL A 36 -1.95 -8.64 7.97
CA VAL A 36 -0.85 -9.03 7.09
C VAL A 36 -1.04 -8.33 5.75
N TRP A 37 0.07 -7.83 5.18
CA TRP A 37 0.03 -7.19 3.87
C TRP A 37 -0.21 -8.24 2.77
N ASP A 38 -1.27 -8.04 2.00
CA ASP A 38 -1.63 -8.86 0.85
C ASP A 38 -0.97 -8.35 -0.43
N LEU A 39 -1.02 -7.03 -0.66
CA LEU A 39 -0.63 -6.43 -1.95
C LEU A 39 0.34 -5.26 -1.79
N ALA A 40 1.21 -5.12 -2.79
CA ALA A 40 2.01 -3.93 -3.03
C ALA A 40 1.51 -3.19 -4.28
N GLY A 41 1.06 -1.94 -4.11
CA GLY A 41 0.66 -1.04 -5.18
C GLY A 41 1.83 -0.23 -5.71
N HIS A 42 2.00 -0.15 -7.03
CA HIS A 42 3.04 0.66 -7.69
C HIS A 42 2.45 1.95 -8.24
N HIS A 43 3.14 3.08 -8.01
CA HIS A 43 2.66 4.42 -8.34
C HIS A 43 3.66 5.17 -9.25
N PRO A 44 3.88 4.71 -10.50
CA PRO A 44 4.86 5.33 -11.40
C PRO A 44 4.56 6.80 -11.73
N ASN A 45 3.30 7.21 -11.64
CA ASN A 45 2.86 8.59 -11.85
C ASN A 45 2.75 9.41 -10.55
N GLY A 46 3.03 8.81 -9.38
CA GLY A 46 2.91 9.45 -8.07
C GLY A 46 1.49 9.67 -7.56
N ALA A 47 0.46 9.19 -8.27
CA ALA A 47 -0.93 9.30 -7.84
C ALA A 47 -1.22 8.37 -6.66
N PHE A 48 -2.22 8.68 -5.82
CA PHE A 48 -2.64 7.78 -4.73
C PHE A 48 -3.32 6.49 -5.22
N THR A 49 -3.83 6.48 -6.44
CA THR A 49 -4.32 5.25 -7.07
C THR A 49 -3.14 4.50 -7.69
N ALA A 50 -2.87 3.29 -7.23
CA ALA A 50 -1.81 2.46 -7.82
C ALA A 50 -2.17 2.12 -9.27
N SER A 51 -1.15 2.14 -10.15
CA SER A 51 -1.33 1.75 -11.55
C SER A 51 -1.33 0.23 -11.73
N ARG A 52 -0.70 -0.49 -10.80
CA ARG A 52 -0.72 -1.96 -10.74
C ARG A 52 -0.55 -2.40 -9.29
N TYR A 53 -1.01 -3.61 -9.01
CA TYR A 53 -0.79 -4.31 -7.77
C TYR A 53 -0.02 -5.59 -8.06
N GLU A 54 0.84 -5.99 -7.13
CA GLU A 54 1.46 -7.31 -7.09
C GLU A 54 1.33 -7.91 -5.69
N ASP A 55 1.41 -9.24 -5.58
CA ASP A 55 1.40 -9.92 -4.29
C ASP A 55 2.55 -9.42 -3.40
N TYR A 56 2.25 -9.13 -2.15
CA TYR A 56 3.23 -8.61 -1.20
C TYR A 56 4.41 -9.57 -0.99
N LYS A 57 4.17 -10.89 -1.04
CA LYS A 57 5.21 -11.92 -0.94
C LYS A 57 6.24 -11.77 -2.07
N SER A 58 5.75 -11.60 -3.30
CA SER A 58 6.60 -11.37 -4.49
C SER A 58 7.36 -10.04 -4.38
N PHE A 59 6.71 -8.99 -3.88
CA PHE A 59 7.34 -7.68 -3.66
C PHE A 59 8.48 -7.72 -2.62
N LYS A 60 8.32 -8.51 -1.57
CA LYS A 60 9.32 -8.65 -0.48
C LYS A 60 10.55 -9.47 -0.91
N GLY A 61 10.48 -10.20 -2.02
CA GLY A 61 11.60 -10.99 -2.55
C GLY A 61 11.87 -12.30 -1.81
N GLU A 62 10.81 -12.98 -1.35
CA GLU A 62 10.88 -14.37 -0.85
C GLU A 62 10.87 -15.41 -1.97
#